data_AF-A0AA38R5H8-F1
#
_entry.id   AF-A0AA38R5H8-F1
#
_cell.length_a   1.000
_cell.length_b   1.000
_cell.length_c   1.000
_cell.angle_alpha   90.00
_cell.angle_beta   90.00
_cell.angle_gamma   90.00
#
_symmetry.space_group_name_H-M   'P 1'
#
loop_
_entity.id
_entity.type
_entity.pdbx_description
1 polymer ?
#
loop_
_entity_poly.entity_id
_entity_poly.type
_entity_poly.pdbx_seq_one_letter_code
_entity_poly.pdbx_strand_id
1 'polypeptide(L)'
;MPPFSTVLASLLDSSRTVRRQTDYYMATHDAPSPASKSVSSTAISDDGTVEPTSPEWRPSLHELLIMITLAGLSLMVALDACVVVTLLSALVSDLGLDATQGFWVGTAYLLANAVTMPVGSLLGGLARGIVLLLVGRCLQGVGGAGIIVLSLVIFTDIVPLRFRPKWYGTVLGAWALGNCAGPIIGGAIAQSTTWRWMFYLMFPFCAAG
;
A
#
# COMPACT_ATOMS: atom_id res chain seq x y z
N MET A 1 -34.71 18.33 3.11
CA MET A 1 -34.37 16.93 3.45
C MET A 1 -35.29 16.03 2.65
N PRO A 2 -34.78 15.10 1.82
CA PRO A 2 -35.64 14.21 1.06
C PRO A 2 -36.39 13.24 2.00
N PRO A 3 -37.66 12.88 1.69
CA PRO A 3 -38.43 11.95 2.52
C PRO A 3 -37.80 10.55 2.49
N PHE A 4 -37.96 9.81 3.60
CA PHE A 4 -37.37 8.47 3.80
C PHE A 4 -37.70 7.47 2.67
N SER A 5 -38.85 7.62 2.02
CA SER A 5 -39.26 6.80 0.87
C SER A 5 -38.39 7.02 -0.38
N THR A 6 -37.91 8.24 -0.62
CA THR A 6 -37.03 8.56 -1.76
C THR A 6 -35.62 8.00 -1.56
N VAL A 7 -35.14 8.01 -0.32
CA VAL A 7 -33.86 7.40 0.05
C VAL A 7 -33.92 5.89 -0.09
N LEU A 8 -35.00 5.25 0.39
CA LEU A 8 -35.19 3.81 0.26
C LEU A 8 -35.31 3.37 -1.20
N ALA A 9 -36.00 4.15 -2.05
CA ALA A 9 -36.09 3.89 -3.48
C ALA A 9 -34.72 3.97 -4.18
N SER A 10 -33.89 4.96 -3.82
CA SER A 10 -32.54 5.11 -4.36
C SER A 10 -31.60 3.99 -3.91
N LEU A 11 -31.74 3.51 -2.68
CA LEU A 11 -30.95 2.37 -2.17
C LEU A 11 -31.37 1.06 -2.83
N LEU A 12 -32.67 0.86 -3.07
CA LEU A 12 -33.16 -0.30 -3.80
C LEU A 12 -32.70 -0.29 -5.26
N ASP A 13 -32.69 0.86 -5.93
CA ASP A 13 -32.22 1.01 -7.30
C ASP A 13 -30.70 0.79 -7.43
N SER A 14 -29.93 1.33 -6.49
CA SER A 14 -28.49 1.07 -6.39
C SER A 14 -28.20 -0.42 -6.20
N SER A 15 -28.97 -1.11 -5.34
CA SER A 15 -28.81 -2.55 -5.12
C SER A 15 -29.13 -3.42 -6.34
N ARG A 16 -29.97 -2.93 -7.25
CA ARG A 16 -30.32 -3.62 -8.51
C ARG A 16 -29.24 -3.38 -9.58
N THR A 17 -28.67 -2.18 -9.61
CA THR A 17 -27.58 -1.82 -10.52
C THR A 17 -26.31 -2.58 -10.17
N VAL A 18 -25.98 -2.69 -8.87
CA VAL A 18 -24.84 -3.50 -8.39
C VAL A 18 -25.01 -4.98 -8.77
N ARG A 19 -26.22 -5.54 -8.59
CA ARG A 19 -26.51 -6.93 -9.00
C ARG A 19 -26.28 -7.16 -10.50
N ARG A 20 -26.80 -6.27 -11.35
CA ARG A 20 -26.59 -6.37 -12.81
C ARG A 20 -25.13 -6.30 -13.23
N GLN A 21 -24.32 -5.52 -12.51
CA GLN A 21 -22.91 -5.38 -12.81
C GLN A 21 -22.10 -6.60 -12.37
N THR A 22 -22.47 -7.20 -11.23
CA THR A 22 -21.97 -8.52 -10.81
C THR A 22 -22.33 -9.61 -11.82
N ASP A 23 -23.57 -9.62 -12.30
CA ASP A 23 -24.04 -10.59 -13.30
C ASP A 23 -23.29 -10.43 -14.64
N TYR A 24 -23.01 -9.19 -15.07
CA TYR A 24 -22.22 -8.91 -16.28
C TYR A 24 -20.75 -9.34 -16.14
N TYR A 25 -20.15 -9.14 -14.95
CA TYR A 25 -18.79 -9.56 -14.67
C TYR A 25 -18.67 -11.09 -14.63
N MET A 26 -19.69 -11.79 -14.12
CA MET A 26 -19.77 -13.24 -14.14
C MET A 26 -19.95 -13.78 -15.57
N ALA A 27 -20.88 -13.21 -16.34
CA ALA A 27 -21.17 -13.65 -17.71
C ALA A 27 -20.00 -13.48 -18.69
N THR A 28 -19.10 -12.51 -18.45
CA THR A 28 -17.93 -12.27 -19.31
C THR A 28 -16.70 -13.07 -18.91
N HIS A 29 -16.64 -13.57 -17.66
CA HIS A 29 -15.61 -14.51 -17.21
C HIS A 29 -15.94 -15.99 -17.53
N ASP A 30 -17.18 -16.30 -17.92
CA ASP A 30 -17.61 -17.63 -18.38
C ASP A 30 -17.28 -17.90 -19.87
N ALA A 31 -16.73 -16.93 -20.61
CA ALA A 31 -16.31 -17.14 -21.99
C ALA A 31 -15.03 -18.01 -22.03
N PRO A 32 -15.02 -19.15 -22.73
CA PRO A 32 -13.91 -20.09 -22.69
C PRO A 32 -12.65 -19.48 -23.34
N SER A 33 -11.60 -19.27 -22.54
CA SER A 33 -10.25 -18.97 -23.03
C SER A 33 -9.64 -20.23 -23.65
N PRO A 34 -9.05 -20.17 -24.87
CA PRO A 34 -8.56 -21.36 -25.54
C PRO A 34 -7.29 -21.90 -24.87
N ALA A 35 -7.46 -23.05 -24.23
CA ALA A 35 -6.47 -24.11 -23.99
C ALA A 35 -5.22 -23.77 -23.14
N SER A 36 -5.16 -24.34 -21.92
CA SER A 36 -3.91 -24.95 -21.43
C SER A 36 -4.20 -26.14 -20.51
N LYS A 37 -3.40 -27.20 -20.68
CA LYS A 37 -3.67 -28.58 -20.27
C LYS A 37 -3.67 -28.78 -18.75
N SER A 38 -4.66 -29.49 -18.25
CA SER A 38 -4.85 -29.89 -16.84
C SER A 38 -4.03 -31.12 -16.45
N VAL A 39 -3.28 -31.04 -15.35
CA VAL A 39 -2.93 -32.21 -14.52
C VAL A 39 -3.54 -31.98 -13.14
N SER A 40 -4.47 -32.86 -12.78
CA SER A 40 -5.34 -32.77 -11.61
C SER A 40 -4.69 -33.49 -10.41
N SER A 41 -4.74 -32.89 -9.21
CA SER A 41 -4.47 -33.58 -7.95
C SER A 41 -5.66 -33.36 -7.02
N THR A 42 -6.46 -34.41 -6.84
CA THR A 42 -7.67 -34.45 -6.02
C THR A 42 -7.30 -34.51 -4.54
N ALA A 43 -7.75 -33.55 -3.73
CA ALA A 43 -7.82 -33.68 -2.27
C ALA A 43 -9.26 -34.04 -1.88
N ILE A 44 -9.47 -35.20 -1.25
CA ILE A 44 -10.77 -35.70 -0.79
C ILE A 44 -10.92 -35.32 0.69
N SER A 45 -11.98 -34.57 1.02
CA SER A 45 -12.42 -34.29 2.39
C SER A 45 -13.41 -35.38 2.87
N ASP A 46 -13.30 -35.78 4.14
CA ASP A 46 -13.93 -36.96 4.76
C ASP A 46 -15.46 -36.84 5.08
N ASP A 47 -16.17 -35.86 4.52
CA ASP A 47 -17.60 -35.59 4.83
C ASP A 47 -18.52 -35.61 3.58
N GLY A 48 -18.02 -36.02 2.41
CA GLY A 48 -18.85 -36.17 1.20
C GLY A 48 -19.52 -34.88 0.67
N THR A 49 -19.28 -33.74 1.31
CA THR A 49 -19.68 -32.41 0.85
C THR A 49 -18.63 -31.91 -0.14
N VAL A 50 -19.01 -31.83 -1.42
CA VAL A 50 -18.18 -31.19 -2.45
C VAL A 50 -18.31 -29.68 -2.25
N GLU A 51 -17.41 -29.09 -1.47
CA GLU A 51 -17.27 -27.63 -1.49
C GLU A 51 -16.92 -27.19 -2.92
N PRO A 52 -17.59 -26.16 -3.47
CA PRO A 52 -17.19 -25.59 -4.75
C PRO A 52 -15.79 -24.99 -4.57
N THR A 53 -14.77 -25.73 -5.00
CA THR A 53 -13.39 -25.23 -5.04
C THR A 53 -13.38 -24.09 -6.04
N SER A 54 -13.33 -22.85 -5.54
CA SER A 54 -13.13 -21.68 -6.39
C SER A 54 -11.86 -21.90 -7.21
N PRO A 55 -11.86 -21.63 -8.52
CA PRO A 55 -10.69 -21.87 -9.35
C PRO A 55 -9.45 -21.19 -8.72
N GLU A 56 -8.41 -21.98 -8.51
CA GLU A 56 -7.14 -21.52 -7.93
C GLU A 56 -6.53 -20.44 -8.86
N TRP A 57 -6.43 -19.21 -8.37
CA TRP A 57 -5.88 -18.09 -9.15
C TRP A 57 -4.40 -18.33 -9.47
N ARG A 58 -4.06 -18.31 -10.77
CA ARG A 58 -2.68 -18.44 -11.27
C ARG A 58 -2.30 -17.20 -12.06
N PRO A 59 -1.23 -16.48 -11.69
CA PRO A 59 -0.86 -15.25 -12.37
C PRO A 59 -0.41 -15.52 -13.81
N SER A 60 -0.92 -14.73 -14.75
CA SER A 60 -0.42 -14.74 -16.13
C SER A 60 0.99 -14.15 -16.21
N LEU A 61 1.76 -14.46 -17.27
CA LEU A 61 3.14 -13.96 -17.42
C LEU A 61 3.19 -12.43 -17.41
N HIS A 62 2.18 -11.77 -17.98
CA HIS A 62 2.07 -10.31 -17.97
C HIS A 62 1.77 -9.75 -16.56
N GLU A 63 0.89 -10.40 -15.80
CA GLU A 63 0.64 -10.04 -14.39
C GLU A 63 1.89 -10.25 -13.54
N LEU A 64 2.64 -11.33 -13.78
CA LEU A 64 3.92 -11.59 -13.13
C LEU A 64 4.94 -10.50 -13.46
N LEU A 65 5.05 -10.08 -14.72
CA LEU A 65 5.94 -8.99 -15.13
C LEU A 65 5.57 -7.65 -14.45
N ILE A 66 4.27 -7.35 -14.31
CA ILE A 66 3.82 -6.17 -13.56
C ILE A 66 4.23 -6.31 -12.09
N MET A 67 3.99 -7.45 -11.46
CA MET A 67 4.37 -7.66 -10.06
C MET A 67 5.88 -7.58 -9.83
N ILE A 68 6.70 -8.15 -10.72
CA ILE A 68 8.17 -8.10 -10.65
C ILE A 68 8.68 -6.68 -10.87
N THR A 69 8.13 -5.95 -11.85
CA THR A 69 8.55 -4.56 -12.09
C THR A 69 8.17 -3.66 -10.92
N LEU A 70 6.97 -3.82 -10.34
CA LEU A 70 6.56 -3.09 -9.15
C LEU A 70 7.44 -3.44 -7.93
N ALA A 71 7.76 -4.72 -7.73
CA ALA A 71 8.65 -5.15 -6.67
C ALA A 71 10.08 -4.64 -6.86
N GLY A 72 10.60 -4.66 -8.08
CA GLY A 72 11.93 -4.15 -8.43
C GLY A 72 12.05 -2.63 -8.27
N LEU A 73 11.04 -1.87 -8.71
CA LEU A 73 11.00 -0.41 -8.47
C LEU A 73 10.94 -0.11 -6.97
N SER A 74 10.12 -0.84 -6.21
CA SER A 74 10.01 -0.67 -4.76
C SER A 74 11.33 -0.98 -4.05
N LEU A 75 12.03 -2.05 -4.48
CA LEU A 75 13.33 -2.44 -3.95
C LEU A 75 14.41 -1.38 -4.24
N MET A 76 14.49 -0.88 -5.47
CA MET A 76 15.47 0.13 -5.85
C MET A 76 15.28 1.43 -5.06
N VAL A 77 14.02 1.85 -4.87
CA VAL A 77 13.65 3.00 -4.05
C VAL A 77 14.05 2.80 -2.59
N ALA A 78 13.79 1.62 -2.02
CA ALA A 78 14.18 1.31 -0.65
C ALA A 78 15.71 1.28 -0.48
N LEU A 79 16.44 0.78 -1.48
CA LEU A 79 17.91 0.74 -1.46
C LEU A 79 18.53 2.14 -1.49
N ASP A 80 18.06 3.02 -2.37
CA ASP A 80 18.55 4.41 -2.46
C ASP A 80 18.37 5.15 -1.12
N ALA A 81 17.19 5.01 -0.50
CA ALA A 81 16.90 5.58 0.81
C ALA A 81 17.82 5.06 1.94
N CYS A 82 18.19 3.78 1.92
CA CYS A 82 19.11 3.20 2.90
C CYS A 82 20.56 3.64 2.69
N VAL A 83 20.97 3.80 1.43
CA VAL A 83 22.34 4.22 1.06
C VAL A 83 22.62 5.64 1.55
N VAL A 84 21.70 6.58 1.37
CA VAL A 84 21.89 7.97 1.82
C VAL A 84 22.02 8.08 3.34
N VAL A 85 21.21 7.33 4.08
CA VAL A 85 21.24 7.32 5.55
C VAL A 85 22.55 6.73 6.08
N THR A 86 23.05 5.66 5.46
CA THR A 86 24.29 4.99 5.90
C THR A 86 25.55 5.73 5.45
N LEU A 87 25.52 6.37 4.28
CA LEU A 87 26.64 7.17 3.78
C LEU A 87 26.79 8.50 4.51
N LEU A 88 25.73 9.03 5.12
CA LEU A 88 25.78 10.34 5.79
C LEU A 88 26.96 10.46 6.77
N SER A 89 27.19 9.43 7.57
CA SER A 89 28.27 9.38 8.56
C SER A 89 29.66 9.38 7.90
N ALA A 90 29.81 8.65 6.78
CA ALA A 90 31.05 8.59 6.02
C ALA A 90 31.30 9.89 5.22
N LEU A 91 30.23 10.51 4.72
CA LEU A 91 30.29 11.77 3.99
C LEU A 91 30.77 12.91 4.90
N VAL A 92 30.36 12.91 6.17
CA VAL A 92 30.82 13.86 7.18
C VAL A 92 32.31 13.69 7.49
N SER A 93 32.81 12.45 7.58
CA SER A 93 34.23 12.18 7.82
C SER A 93 35.11 12.50 6.61
N ASP A 94 34.67 12.15 5.40
CA ASP A 94 35.48 12.28 4.18
C ASP A 94 35.57 13.72 3.68
N LEU A 95 34.51 14.52 3.89
CA LEU A 95 34.48 15.93 3.51
C LEU A 95 34.99 16.86 4.62
N GLY A 96 35.34 16.33 5.80
CA GLY A 96 35.78 17.12 6.95
C GLY A 96 34.70 18.09 7.46
N LEU A 97 33.43 17.68 7.38
CA LEU A 97 32.30 18.52 7.77
C LEU A 97 32.19 18.62 9.29
N ASP A 98 31.81 19.81 9.77
CA ASP A 98 31.51 20.00 11.19
C ASP A 98 30.22 19.27 11.60
N ALA A 99 30.08 18.96 12.89
CA ALA A 99 28.91 18.27 13.45
C ALA A 99 27.58 18.96 13.09
N THR A 100 27.59 20.29 12.99
CA THR A 100 26.43 21.08 12.57
C THR A 100 26.07 20.83 11.11
N GLN A 101 27.05 20.71 10.20
CA GLN A 101 26.79 20.46 8.78
C GLN A 101 26.23 19.06 8.54
N GLY A 102 26.75 18.04 9.23
CA GLY A 102 26.21 16.67 9.18
C GLY A 102 24.74 16.59 9.64
N PHE A 103 24.41 17.30 10.73
CA PHE A 103 23.04 17.43 11.21
C PHE A 103 22.09 18.06 10.18
N TRP A 104 22.53 19.12 9.49
CA TRP A 104 21.73 19.77 8.45
C TRP A 104 21.49 18.88 7.23
N VAL A 105 22.47 18.09 6.80
CA VAL A 105 22.30 17.15 5.69
C VAL A 105 21.28 16.06 6.06
N GLY A 106 21.36 15.52 7.27
CA GLY A 106 20.35 14.60 7.79
C GLY A 106 18.96 15.22 7.79
N THR A 107 18.83 16.43 8.34
CA THR A 107 17.54 17.14 8.43
C THR A 107 16.96 17.48 7.04
N ALA A 108 17.80 17.87 6.08
CA ALA A 108 17.37 18.11 4.70
C ALA A 108 16.83 16.84 4.03
N TYR A 109 17.49 15.69 4.25
CA TYR A 109 17.00 14.39 3.78
C TYR A 109 15.66 14.02 4.42
N LEU A 110 15.49 14.28 5.72
CA LEU A 110 14.22 14.04 6.42
C LEU A 110 13.10 14.92 5.88
N LEU A 111 13.38 16.20 5.68
CA LEU A 111 12.40 17.15 5.15
C LEU A 111 11.97 16.77 3.74
N ALA A 112 12.91 16.33 2.88
CA ALA A 112 12.59 15.86 1.54
C ALA A 112 11.67 14.62 1.56
N ASN A 113 11.93 13.64 2.43
CA ASN A 113 11.07 12.47 2.59
C ASN A 113 9.70 12.84 3.17
N ALA A 114 9.67 13.74 4.16
CA ALA A 114 8.44 14.23 4.77
C ALA A 114 7.54 14.99 3.77
N VAL A 115 8.12 15.71 2.81
CA VAL A 115 7.39 16.44 1.77
C VAL A 115 6.95 15.53 0.61
N THR A 116 7.79 14.57 0.20
CA THR A 116 7.44 13.65 -0.92
C THR A 116 6.26 12.74 -0.59
N MET A 117 6.06 12.39 0.69
CA MET A 117 4.95 11.56 1.17
C MET A 117 3.55 12.16 0.90
N PRO A 118 3.21 13.39 1.34
CA PRO A 118 1.93 14.03 1.02
C PRO A 118 1.81 14.43 -0.45
N VAL A 119 2.92 14.80 -1.11
CA VAL A 119 2.91 15.12 -2.55
C VAL A 119 2.52 13.89 -3.38
N GLY A 120 3.06 12.71 -3.06
CA GLY A 120 2.67 11.45 -3.70
C GLY A 120 1.19 11.11 -3.47
N SER A 121 0.68 11.35 -2.26
CA SER A 121 -0.74 11.17 -1.94
C SER A 121 -1.63 12.13 -2.76
N LEU A 122 -1.22 13.39 -2.91
CA LEU A 122 -1.94 14.40 -3.69
C LEU A 122 -2.04 14.02 -5.16
N LEU A 123 -0.93 13.56 -5.75
CA LEU A 123 -0.87 13.09 -7.13
C LEU A 123 -1.80 11.89 -7.34
N GLY A 124 -1.90 10.99 -6.37
CA GLY A 124 -2.87 9.89 -6.38
C GLY A 124 -4.33 10.36 -6.33
N GLY A 125 -4.65 11.36 -5.50
CA GLY A 125 -6.00 11.94 -5.40
C GLY A 125 -6.44 12.70 -6.67
N LEU A 126 -5.50 13.40 -7.31
CA LEU A 126 -5.72 14.14 -8.55
C LEU A 126 -5.60 13.27 -9.81
N ALA A 127 -5.22 12.00 -9.67
CA ALA A 127 -5.00 11.11 -10.80
C ALA A 127 -6.24 11.01 -11.70
N ARG A 128 -6.02 11.19 -13.00
CA ARG A 128 -7.02 11.00 -14.08
C ARG A 128 -6.73 9.77 -14.94
N GLY A 129 -5.61 9.09 -14.70
CA GLY A 129 -5.16 7.90 -15.42
C GLY A 129 -4.18 7.08 -14.60
N ILE A 130 -3.97 5.83 -15.00
CA ILE A 130 -3.16 4.84 -14.26
C ILE A 130 -1.70 5.27 -14.10
N VAL A 131 -1.13 5.92 -15.11
CA VAL A 131 0.28 6.37 -15.08
C VAL A 131 0.50 7.40 -13.97
N LEU A 132 -0.37 8.40 -13.83
CA LEU A 132 -0.24 9.43 -12.80
C LEU A 132 -0.45 8.86 -11.38
N LEU A 133 -1.34 7.86 -11.26
CA LEU A 133 -1.56 7.14 -10.01
C LEU A 133 -0.33 6.32 -9.61
N LEU A 134 0.30 5.63 -10.57
CA LEU A 134 1.52 4.86 -10.35
C LEU A 134 2.68 5.76 -9.94
N VAL A 135 2.89 6.88 -10.62
CA VAL A 135 3.92 7.86 -10.25
C VAL A 135 3.70 8.39 -8.83
N GLY A 136 2.45 8.73 -8.46
CA GLY A 136 2.10 9.15 -7.11
C GLY A 136 2.41 8.07 -6.05
N ARG A 137 2.14 6.80 -6.36
CA ARG A 137 2.45 5.66 -5.46
C ARG A 137 3.94 5.40 -5.32
N CYS A 138 4.71 5.52 -6.40
CA CYS A 138 6.17 5.44 -6.33
C CYS A 138 6.74 6.56 -5.45
N LEU A 139 6.30 7.81 -5.67
CA LEU A 139 6.77 8.96 -4.90
C LEU A 139 6.38 8.88 -3.42
N GLN A 140 5.16 8.43 -3.12
CA GLN A 140 4.73 8.18 -1.75
C GLN A 140 5.54 7.04 -1.09
N GLY A 141 5.89 6.00 -1.85
CA GLY A 141 6.74 4.90 -1.40
C GLY A 141 8.14 5.36 -0.99
N VAL A 142 8.75 6.29 -1.74
CA VAL A 142 10.05 6.91 -1.40
C VAL A 142 9.96 7.60 -0.04
N GLY A 143 9.01 8.52 0.11
CA GLY A 143 8.83 9.27 1.36
C GLY A 143 8.53 8.37 2.56
N GLY A 144 7.74 7.30 2.35
CA GLY A 144 7.42 6.32 3.38
C GLY A 144 8.63 5.46 3.81
N ALA A 145 9.45 5.01 2.85
CA ALA A 145 10.60 4.16 3.14
C ALA A 145 11.66 4.87 4.00
N GLY A 146 11.97 6.13 3.68
CA GLY A 146 12.95 6.92 4.46
C GLY A 146 12.54 7.11 5.92
N ILE A 147 11.25 7.38 6.17
CA ILE A 147 10.71 7.53 7.53
C ILE A 147 10.81 6.22 8.31
N ILE A 148 10.52 5.09 7.68
CA ILE A 148 10.61 3.76 8.32
C ILE A 148 12.05 3.43 8.69
N VAL A 149 13.00 3.61 7.76
CA VAL A 149 14.43 3.31 7.99
C VAL A 149 15.00 4.18 9.10
N LEU A 150 14.70 5.47 9.12
CA LEU A 150 15.18 6.35 10.19
C LEU A 150 14.56 5.98 11.55
N SER A 151 13.28 5.64 11.57
CA SER A 151 12.61 5.19 12.80
C SER A 151 13.33 3.97 13.39
N LEU A 152 13.84 3.08 12.53
CA LEU A 152 14.65 1.93 12.95
C LEU A 152 16.03 2.36 13.47
N VAL A 153 16.71 3.31 12.82
CA VAL A 153 18.02 3.82 13.26
C VAL A 153 17.92 4.44 14.66
N ILE A 154 16.97 5.36 14.86
CA ILE A 154 16.74 6.01 16.15
C ILE A 154 16.38 4.95 17.22
N PHE A 155 15.53 3.99 16.87
CA PHE A 155 15.18 2.90 17.77
C PHE A 155 16.40 2.04 18.15
N THR A 156 17.29 1.76 17.19
CA THR A 156 18.52 1.03 17.47
C THR A 156 19.48 1.81 18.34
N ASP A 157 19.56 3.14 18.20
CA ASP A 157 20.46 3.96 19.02
C ASP A 157 19.97 4.06 20.48
N ILE A 158 18.64 4.01 20.70
CA ILE A 158 18.04 4.12 22.04
C ILE A 158 17.99 2.76 22.76
N VAL A 159 17.70 1.66 22.07
CA VAL A 159 17.41 0.36 22.72
C VAL A 159 18.61 -0.58 22.68
N PRO A 160 19.13 -1.06 23.83
CA PRO A 160 20.25 -2.00 23.88
C PRO A 160 19.89 -3.39 23.32
N LEU A 161 20.87 -4.05 22.65
CA LEU A 161 20.66 -5.25 21.81
C LEU A 161 19.88 -6.40 22.47
N ARG A 162 19.98 -6.57 23.80
CA ARG A 162 19.36 -7.70 24.52
C ARG A 162 17.84 -7.61 24.66
N PHE A 163 17.26 -6.40 24.58
CA PHE A 163 15.82 -6.20 24.75
C PHE A 163 15.10 -5.74 23.46
N ARG A 164 15.85 -5.45 22.39
CA ARG A 164 15.30 -5.01 21.10
C ARG A 164 14.16 -5.89 20.57
N PRO A 165 14.21 -7.24 20.60
CA PRO A 165 13.14 -8.06 20.02
C PRO A 165 11.78 -7.85 20.70
N LYS A 166 11.76 -7.65 22.03
CA LYS A 166 10.52 -7.44 22.79
C LYS A 166 9.85 -6.11 22.45
N TRP A 167 10.64 -5.03 22.42
CA TRP A 167 10.16 -3.68 22.11
C TRP A 167 9.89 -3.48 20.62
N TYR A 168 10.67 -4.11 19.77
CA TYR A 168 10.43 -4.09 18.33
C TYR A 168 9.16 -4.89 17.98
N GLY A 169 8.88 -5.97 18.72
CA GLY A 169 7.62 -6.71 18.61
C GLY A 169 6.38 -5.87 18.87
N THR A 170 6.42 -4.93 19.83
CA THR A 170 5.28 -4.02 20.07
C THR A 170 5.09 -3.02 18.94
N VAL A 171 6.17 -2.54 18.33
CA VAL A 171 6.12 -1.65 17.15
C VAL A 171 5.52 -2.38 15.94
N LEU A 172 5.97 -3.61 15.68
CA LEU A 172 5.41 -4.46 14.62
C LEU A 172 3.95 -4.83 14.88
N GLY A 173 3.54 -5.00 16.15
CA GLY A 173 2.15 -5.21 16.53
C GLY A 173 1.25 -4.03 16.14
N ALA A 174 1.68 -2.79 16.40
CA ALA A 174 0.98 -1.60 15.94
C ALA A 174 0.93 -1.51 14.40
N TRP A 175 2.01 -1.91 13.73
CA TRP A 175 2.07 -1.93 12.27
C TRP A 175 1.10 -2.96 11.66
N ALA A 176 0.97 -4.14 12.28
CA ALA A 176 0.00 -5.15 11.89
C ALA A 176 -1.45 -4.65 12.05
N LEU A 177 -1.75 -3.94 13.15
CA LEU A 177 -3.07 -3.33 13.34
C LEU A 177 -3.41 -2.31 12.25
N GLY A 178 -2.44 -1.50 11.85
CA GLY A 178 -2.60 -0.57 10.72
C GLY A 178 -2.89 -1.28 9.39
N ASN A 179 -2.17 -2.38 9.11
CA ASN A 179 -2.40 -3.20 7.92
C ASN A 179 -3.78 -3.89 7.94
N CYS A 180 -4.30 -4.26 9.11
CA CYS A 180 -5.65 -4.79 9.25
C CYS A 180 -6.72 -3.70 9.06
N ALA A 181 -6.50 -2.50 9.62
CA ALA A 181 -7.44 -1.39 9.52
C ALA A 181 -7.54 -0.84 8.08
N GLY A 182 -6.44 -0.88 7.31
CA GLY A 182 -6.37 -0.35 5.95
C GLY A 182 -7.45 -0.89 5.00
N PRO A 183 -7.56 -2.21 4.78
CA PRO A 183 -8.60 -2.81 3.95
C PRO A 183 -10.01 -2.59 4.47
N ILE A 184 -10.21 -2.54 5.79
CA ILE A 184 -11.52 -2.32 6.41
C ILE A 184 -12.02 -0.91 6.12
N ILE A 185 -11.18 0.10 6.38
CA ILE A 185 -11.49 1.50 6.11
C ILE A 185 -11.60 1.72 4.59
N GLY A 186 -10.71 1.12 3.81
CA GLY A 186 -10.74 1.20 2.35
C GLY A 186 -12.01 0.60 1.74
N GLY A 187 -12.43 -0.57 2.23
CA GLY A 187 -13.68 -1.21 1.81
C GLY A 187 -14.92 -0.39 2.17
N ALA A 188 -14.97 0.18 3.39
CA ALA A 188 -16.08 1.02 3.84
C ALA A 188 -16.22 2.32 3.02
N ILE A 189 -15.10 2.95 2.67
CA ILE A 189 -15.10 4.18 1.86
C ILE A 189 -15.48 3.89 0.41
N ALA A 190 -15.03 2.77 -0.15
CA ALA A 190 -15.37 2.36 -1.51
C ALA A 190 -16.88 2.17 -1.74
N GLN A 191 -17.62 1.82 -0.68
CA GLN A 191 -19.07 1.61 -0.73
C GLN A 191 -19.88 2.89 -0.52
N SER A 192 -19.32 3.92 0.12
CA SER A 192 -20.05 5.12 0.57
C SER A 192 -19.65 6.41 -0.14
N THR A 193 -18.52 6.46 -0.86
CA THR A 193 -17.99 7.68 -1.52
C THR A 193 -17.00 7.35 -2.68
N THR A 194 -16.62 8.33 -3.52
CA THR A 194 -15.59 8.16 -4.56
C THR A 194 -14.22 7.76 -3.98
N TRP A 195 -13.53 6.79 -4.61
CA TRP A 195 -12.19 6.27 -4.25
C TRP A 195 -11.11 7.34 -3.97
N ARG A 196 -11.27 8.55 -4.50
CA ARG A 196 -10.36 9.68 -4.29
C ARG A 196 -10.25 10.12 -2.83
N TRP A 197 -11.29 9.93 -2.02
CA TRP A 197 -11.28 10.33 -0.61
C TRP A 197 -10.27 9.57 0.26
N MET A 198 -9.83 8.38 -0.18
CA MET A 198 -8.74 7.66 0.48
C MET A 198 -7.43 8.45 0.47
N PHE A 199 -7.19 9.28 -0.55
CA PHE A 199 -5.99 10.13 -0.63
C PHE A 199 -6.11 11.41 0.19
N TYR A 200 -7.33 11.91 0.40
CA TYR A 200 -7.59 13.10 1.23
C TYR A 200 -7.54 12.80 2.72
N LEU A 201 -7.83 11.56 3.15
CA LEU A 201 -7.74 11.14 4.55
C LEU A 201 -6.34 11.25 5.17
N MET A 202 -5.29 11.26 4.35
CA MET A 202 -3.91 11.44 4.81
C MET A 202 -3.57 12.91 5.11
N PHE A 203 -4.26 13.87 4.48
CA PHE A 203 -3.98 15.29 4.68
C PHE A 203 -4.20 15.82 6.10
N PRO A 204 -5.26 15.45 6.86
CA PRO A 204 -5.37 15.90 8.24
C PRO A 204 -4.22 15.40 9.13
N PHE A 205 -3.63 14.23 8.83
CA PHE A 205 -2.44 13.74 9.53
C PHE A 205 -1.17 14.48 9.10
N CYS A 206 -1.01 14.77 7.81
CA CYS A 206 0.11 15.56 7.31
C CYS A 206 0.05 17.05 7.69
N ALA A 207 -1.13 17.60 8.00
CA ALA A 207 -1.29 18.98 8.44
C ALA A 207 -1.18 19.15 9.96
N ALA A 208 -1.33 18.07 10.73
CA ALA A 208 -1.28 18.08 12.19
C ALA A 208 0.10 17.68 12.76
N GLY A 209 1.00 17.13 11.94
CA GLY A 209 2.39 16.80 12.29
C GLY A 209 3.37 17.77 11.67
#